data_AF-A0A2N9ELD7-F1
#
_entry.id   AF-A0A2N9ELD7-F1
#
_cell.length_a   1.000
_cell.length_b   1.000
_cell.length_c   1.000
_cell.angle_alpha   90.00
_cell.angle_beta   90.00
_cell.angle_gamma   90.00
#
_symmetry.space_group_name_H-M   'P 1'
#
loop_
_entity.id
_entity.type
_entity.pdbx_description
1 polymer ?
#
loop_
_entity_poly.entity_id
_entity_poly.type
_entity_poly.pdbx_seq_one_letter_code
_entity_poly.pdbx_strand_id
1 'polypeptide(L)'
;MIMIKPLLLLLLLCAQLHSIHGLVPVRKEVYDNGRIFDITHKFTPQTPSGGDSENGVGRFLCLRDNMKNGSLYNGSDLKLFVHSGTHVDAPGHMLDHYFDDGFDVDTLDLEVLNGPALLVDVPRDKNITGM
;
A
#
# COMPACT_ATOMS: atom_id res chain seq x y z
N MET A 1 18.78 49.02 -23.92
CA MET A 1 17.41 48.63 -24.30
C MET A 1 17.34 47.11 -24.18
N ILE A 2 16.91 46.61 -23.01
CA ILE A 2 16.94 45.16 -22.69
C ILE A 2 15.49 44.68 -22.65
N MET A 3 15.19 43.76 -23.56
CA MET A 3 13.87 43.23 -23.85
C MET A 3 13.52 42.16 -22.81
N ILE A 4 12.64 42.50 -21.87
CA ILE A 4 12.12 41.56 -20.87
C ILE A 4 11.17 40.60 -21.59
N LYS A 5 11.52 39.31 -21.60
CA LYS A 5 10.77 38.23 -22.28
C LYS A 5 9.33 38.11 -21.71
N PRO A 6 8.28 38.08 -22.54
CA PRO A 6 6.88 38.00 -22.10
C PRO A 6 6.44 36.60 -21.64
N LEU A 7 7.34 35.62 -21.62
CA LEU A 7 7.01 34.22 -21.32
C LEU A 7 6.80 33.93 -19.83
N LEU A 8 7.29 34.81 -18.93
CA LEU A 8 7.19 34.57 -17.49
C LEU A 8 5.80 34.92 -16.93
N LEU A 9 5.03 35.78 -17.60
CA LEU A 9 3.73 36.25 -17.10
C LEU A 9 2.59 35.26 -17.39
N LEU A 10 2.72 34.40 -18.41
CA LEU A 10 1.67 33.44 -18.79
C LEU A 10 1.63 32.20 -17.86
N LEU A 11 2.76 31.82 -17.27
CA LEU A 11 2.83 30.73 -16.29
C LEU A 11 2.25 31.11 -14.92
N LEU A 12 2.29 32.40 -14.56
CA LEU A 12 1.74 32.91 -13.30
C LEU A 12 0.20 32.97 -13.30
N LEU A 13 -0.44 33.12 -14.47
CA LEU A 13 -1.91 33.19 -14.55
C LEU A 13 -2.59 31.81 -14.52
N CYS A 14 -1.90 30.75 -14.94
CA CYS A 14 -2.45 29.38 -14.91
C CYS A 14 -2.47 28.77 -13.50
N ALA A 15 -1.62 29.29 -12.60
CA ALA A 15 -1.53 28.84 -11.21
C ALA A 15 -2.60 29.44 -10.28
N GLN A 16 -3.38 30.43 -10.72
CA GLN A 16 -4.30 31.19 -9.86
C GLN A 16 -5.78 30.80 -9.96
N LEU A 17 -6.12 29.68 -10.62
CA LEU A 17 -7.53 29.24 -10.79
C LEU A 17 -7.88 27.86 -10.23
N HIS A 18 -7.05 27.30 -9.34
CA HIS A 18 -7.53 26.23 -8.47
C HIS A 18 -7.56 26.75 -7.03
N SER A 19 -8.71 27.33 -6.68
CA SER A 19 -9.09 27.61 -5.31
C SER A 19 -8.76 26.42 -4.41
N ILE A 20 -8.09 26.78 -3.32
CA ILE A 20 -7.75 26.07 -2.09
C ILE A 20 -8.93 25.20 -1.61
N HIS A 21 -9.07 24.02 -2.21
CA HIS A 21 -9.67 22.86 -1.56
C HIS A 21 -8.54 21.86 -1.37
N GLY A 22 -8.44 21.30 -0.16
CA GLY A 22 -7.34 20.42 0.22
C GLY A 22 -7.04 19.39 -0.88
N LEU A 23 -5.76 19.25 -1.22
CA LEU A 23 -5.32 18.29 -2.22
C LEU A 23 -5.71 16.89 -1.74
N VAL A 24 -6.77 16.33 -2.34
CA VAL A 24 -7.19 14.95 -2.10
C VAL A 24 -6.64 14.09 -3.25
N PRO A 25 -5.83 13.06 -2.96
CA PRO A 25 -5.37 12.14 -3.98
C PRO A 25 -6.54 11.48 -4.70
N VAL A 26 -6.54 11.51 -6.03
CA VAL A 26 -7.52 10.81 -6.84
C VAL A 26 -7.20 9.31 -6.80
N ARG A 27 -8.05 8.50 -6.19
CA ARG A 27 -7.99 7.03 -6.26
C ARG A 27 -8.83 6.56 -7.45
N LYS A 28 -8.25 6.59 -8.66
CA LYS A 28 -8.89 6.09 -9.88
C LYS A 28 -8.22 4.78 -10.27
N GLU A 29 -9.01 3.72 -10.39
CA GLU A 29 -8.48 2.42 -10.78
C GLU A 29 -9.38 1.80 -11.85
N VAL A 30 -8.94 1.88 -13.10
CA VAL A 30 -9.54 1.24 -14.27
C VAL A 30 -8.50 0.31 -14.87
N TYR A 31 -8.82 -0.97 -14.99
CA TYR A 31 -7.99 -2.00 -15.62
C TYR A 31 -8.87 -2.83 -16.55
N ASP A 32 -8.44 -3.03 -17.79
CA ASP A 32 -9.16 -3.76 -18.85
C ASP A 32 -10.67 -3.43 -18.97
N ASN A 33 -11.00 -2.13 -18.99
CA ASN A 33 -12.38 -1.59 -18.99
C ASN A 33 -13.24 -1.95 -17.75
N GLY A 34 -12.67 -2.64 -16.77
CA GLY A 34 -13.26 -2.93 -15.46
C GLY A 34 -12.90 -1.91 -14.38
N ARG A 35 -13.47 -2.10 -13.19
CA ARG A 35 -13.16 -1.31 -11.99
C ARG A 35 -12.31 -2.15 -11.04
N ILE A 36 -11.21 -1.59 -10.56
CA ILE A 36 -10.42 -2.23 -9.51
C ILE A 36 -11.02 -1.87 -8.15
N PHE A 37 -11.05 -2.85 -7.26
CA PHE A 37 -11.49 -2.70 -5.87
C PHE A 37 -10.29 -2.94 -4.96
N ASP A 38 -9.92 -1.91 -4.20
CA ASP A 38 -8.93 -2.03 -3.13
C ASP A 38 -9.53 -2.83 -1.97
N ILE A 39 -9.04 -4.07 -1.79
CA ILE A 39 -9.40 -4.97 -0.68
C ILE A 39 -8.36 -4.94 0.45
N THR A 40 -7.46 -3.94 0.44
CA THR A 40 -6.37 -3.81 1.39
C THR A 40 -6.80 -2.99 2.59
N HIS A 41 -6.54 -3.48 3.80
CA HIS A 41 -6.68 -2.65 4.99
C HIS A 41 -5.53 -1.63 5.05
N LYS A 42 -5.86 -0.37 5.30
CA LYS A 42 -4.86 0.67 5.54
C LYS A 42 -4.08 0.34 6.83
N PHE A 43 -2.75 0.37 6.75
CA PHE A 43 -1.91 0.26 7.93
C PHE A 43 -2.06 1.48 8.86
N THR A 44 -2.26 1.19 10.14
CA THR A 44 -2.27 2.11 11.26
C THR A 44 -1.45 1.50 12.39
N PRO A 45 -1.07 2.27 13.42
CA PRO A 45 -0.43 1.70 14.60
C PRO A 45 -1.27 0.61 15.30
N GLN A 46 -2.59 0.60 15.09
CA GLN A 46 -3.53 -0.37 15.63
C GLN A 46 -3.77 -1.56 14.70
N THR A 47 -3.12 -1.62 13.53
CA THR A 47 -3.27 -2.77 12.63
C THR A 47 -2.86 -4.05 13.36
N PRO A 48 -3.72 -5.07 13.45
CA PRO A 48 -3.38 -6.34 14.05
C PRO A 48 -2.23 -7.01 13.30
N SER A 49 -1.39 -7.72 14.05
CA SER A 49 -0.36 -8.60 13.51
C SER A 49 -0.59 -10.03 13.99
N GLY A 50 -0.14 -11.03 13.22
CA GLY A 50 -0.35 -12.45 13.55
C GLY A 50 0.19 -12.87 14.91
N GLY A 51 1.16 -12.14 15.48
CA GLY A 51 1.70 -12.38 16.82
C GLY A 51 1.21 -11.42 17.93
N ASP A 52 0.53 -10.34 17.58
CA ASP A 52 0.01 -9.35 18.52
C ASP A 52 -1.16 -8.59 17.89
N SER A 53 -2.36 -9.00 18.27
CA SER A 53 -3.62 -8.39 17.82
C SER A 53 -4.13 -7.30 18.76
N GLU A 54 -3.66 -7.26 20.01
CA GLU A 54 -4.14 -6.32 21.03
C GLU A 54 -3.41 -4.97 20.95
N ASN A 55 -2.09 -4.99 20.77
CA ASN A 55 -1.28 -3.77 20.71
C ASN A 55 -1.08 -3.25 19.28
N GLY A 56 -1.33 -4.12 18.28
CA GLY A 56 -1.11 -3.83 16.87
C GLY A 56 0.38 -3.64 16.52
N VAL A 57 0.64 -3.13 15.32
CA VAL A 57 2.02 -2.94 14.79
C VAL A 57 2.77 -1.74 15.39
N GLY A 58 2.10 -0.89 16.17
CA GLY A 58 2.72 0.26 16.84
C GLY A 58 3.37 1.26 15.87
N ARG A 59 4.56 1.77 16.20
CA ARG A 59 5.31 2.68 15.32
C ARG A 59 5.94 1.89 14.18
N PHE A 60 5.18 1.70 13.11
CA PHE A 60 5.60 0.95 11.93
C PHE A 60 6.21 1.83 10.81
N LEU A 61 5.80 3.09 10.73
CA LEU A 61 6.26 4.06 9.71
C LEU A 61 6.88 5.28 10.40
N CYS A 62 8.10 5.63 10.01
CA CYS A 62 8.84 6.74 10.59
C CYS A 62 9.41 7.65 9.49
N LEU A 63 9.06 8.94 9.50
CA LEU A 63 9.69 9.92 8.62
C LEU A 63 11.15 10.17 9.07
N ARG A 64 12.10 9.76 8.25
CA ARG A 64 13.55 9.89 8.45
C ARG A 64 14.08 11.21 7.90
N ASP A 65 13.71 11.56 6.66
CA ASP A 65 14.02 12.86 6.04
C ASP A 65 12.75 13.67 5.83
N ASN A 66 12.86 14.98 5.92
CA ASN A 66 11.71 15.86 5.89
C ASN A 66 12.03 17.13 5.11
N MET A 67 11.32 17.35 4.00
CA MET A 67 11.48 18.56 3.18
C MET A 67 11.15 19.84 3.95
N LYS A 68 10.28 19.75 4.99
CA LYS A 68 10.02 20.90 5.87
C LYS A 68 11.25 21.30 6.68
N ASN A 69 12.22 20.40 6.84
CA ASN A 69 13.49 20.64 7.52
C ASN A 69 14.64 20.83 6.52
N GLY A 70 14.34 21.12 5.25
CA GLY A 70 15.36 21.40 4.22
C GLY A 70 15.95 20.15 3.55
N SER A 71 15.42 18.95 3.83
CA SER A 71 15.80 17.76 3.05
C SER A 71 15.32 17.86 1.59
N LEU A 72 16.03 17.23 0.65
CA LEU A 72 15.64 17.24 -0.76
C LEU A 72 14.40 16.38 -1.08
N TYR A 73 14.02 15.48 -0.16
CA TYR A 73 12.87 14.58 -0.28
C TYR A 73 12.31 14.25 1.11
N ASN A 74 11.11 13.66 1.15
CA ASN A 74 10.54 13.04 2.35
C ASN A 74 10.84 11.54 2.30
N GLY A 75 11.74 11.07 3.16
CA GLY A 75 12.15 9.67 3.23
C GLY A 75 11.60 9.03 4.49
N SER A 76 11.00 7.83 4.39
CA SER A 76 10.44 7.13 5.54
C SER A 76 11.00 5.72 5.67
N ASP A 77 11.24 5.30 6.91
CA ASP A 77 11.54 3.92 7.26
C ASP A 77 10.25 3.18 7.58
N LEU A 78 10.15 1.94 7.09
CA LEU A 78 9.05 1.03 7.34
C LEU A 78 9.58 -0.22 8.07
N LYS A 79 8.98 -0.56 9.22
CA LYS A 79 9.27 -1.79 9.97
C LYS A 79 7.95 -2.46 10.32
N LEU A 80 7.74 -3.66 9.80
CA LEU A 80 6.52 -4.44 9.98
C LEU A 80 6.87 -5.90 10.28
N PHE A 81 5.99 -6.57 11.04
CA PHE A 81 5.94 -8.03 11.03
C PHE A 81 5.21 -8.47 9.75
N VAL A 82 5.75 -9.44 9.01
CA VAL A 82 5.28 -9.77 7.66
C VAL A 82 3.83 -10.28 7.63
N HIS A 83 3.36 -10.87 8.73
CA HIS A 83 1.96 -11.29 8.91
C HIS A 83 1.09 -10.20 9.55
N SER A 84 1.23 -8.94 9.10
CA SER A 84 0.40 -7.82 9.59
C SER A 84 -0.55 -7.35 8.51
N GLY A 85 -1.80 -7.04 8.86
CA GLY A 85 -2.80 -6.55 7.91
C GLY A 85 -3.09 -7.53 6.76
N THR A 86 -3.52 -7.01 5.60
CA THR A 86 -3.73 -7.81 4.39
C THR A 86 -2.37 -8.22 3.81
N HIS A 87 -2.10 -9.53 3.71
CA HIS A 87 -0.82 -10.09 3.25
C HIS A 87 -1.01 -11.47 2.58
N VAL A 88 0.08 -12.06 2.10
CA VAL A 88 0.15 -13.44 1.58
C VAL A 88 1.26 -14.21 2.30
N ASP A 89 1.08 -15.52 2.46
CA ASP A 89 2.06 -16.40 3.10
C ASP A 89 2.76 -17.27 2.06
N ALA A 90 4.08 -17.44 2.21
CA ALA A 90 4.86 -18.41 1.43
C ALA A 90 4.89 -19.79 2.13
N PRO A 91 5.14 -20.89 1.40
CA PRO A 91 5.20 -22.23 2.00
C PRO A 91 6.19 -22.36 3.16
N GLY A 92 7.34 -21.68 3.08
CA GLY A 92 8.34 -21.64 4.16
C GLY A 92 7.80 -21.05 5.47
N HIS A 93 6.67 -20.34 5.47
CA HIS A 93 6.04 -19.85 6.70
C HIS A 93 5.64 -20.98 7.66
N MET A 94 5.13 -22.10 7.12
CA MET A 94 4.53 -23.18 7.92
C MET A 94 5.39 -24.45 7.97
N LEU A 95 6.36 -24.58 7.06
CA LEU A 95 7.14 -25.81 6.86
C LEU A 95 8.63 -25.47 6.92
N ASP A 96 9.28 -25.90 8.01
CA ASP A 96 10.68 -25.59 8.33
C ASP A 96 11.65 -25.98 7.20
N HIS A 97 11.52 -27.20 6.66
CA HIS A 97 12.33 -27.64 5.52
C HIS A 97 12.14 -26.77 4.26
N TYR A 98 10.95 -26.21 4.04
CA TYR A 98 10.71 -25.29 2.92
C TYR A 98 11.29 -23.90 3.17
N PHE A 99 11.38 -23.48 4.44
CA PHE A 99 12.10 -22.26 4.79
C PHE A 99 13.59 -22.41 4.47
N ASP A 100 14.19 -23.53 4.90
CA ASP A 100 15.61 -23.83 4.62
C ASP A 100 15.90 -23.99 3.12
N ASP A 101 14.96 -24.55 2.36
CA ASP A 101 15.06 -24.74 0.92
C ASP A 101 14.71 -23.47 0.11
N GLY A 102 14.35 -22.35 0.77
CA GLY A 102 14.13 -21.05 0.13
C GLY A 102 12.79 -20.90 -0.60
N PHE A 103 11.74 -21.61 -0.16
CA PHE A 103 10.37 -21.42 -0.66
C PHE A 103 9.73 -20.16 -0.06
N ASP A 104 10.34 -19.02 -0.38
CA ASP A 104 9.99 -17.67 0.07
C ASP A 104 9.00 -16.99 -0.88
N VAL A 105 8.54 -15.79 -0.50
CA VAL A 105 7.53 -15.03 -1.26
C VAL A 105 7.96 -14.67 -2.68
N ASP A 106 9.26 -14.59 -2.95
CA ASP A 106 9.83 -14.30 -4.26
C ASP A 106 9.85 -15.52 -5.21
N THR A 107 9.50 -16.70 -4.69
CA THR A 107 9.32 -17.94 -5.47
C THR A 107 7.86 -18.19 -5.89
N LEU A 108 6.91 -17.38 -5.41
CA LEU A 108 5.49 -17.56 -5.70
C LEU A 108 5.17 -17.32 -7.18
N ASP A 109 4.35 -18.21 -7.75
CA ASP A 109 3.88 -18.07 -9.13
C ASP A 109 2.95 -16.87 -9.28
N LEU A 110 3.33 -15.93 -10.15
CA LEU A 110 2.55 -14.72 -10.41
C LEU A 110 1.22 -15.00 -11.12
N GLU A 111 1.09 -16.11 -11.85
CA GLU A 111 -0.18 -16.50 -12.46
C GLU A 111 -1.23 -16.90 -11.40
N VAL A 112 -0.77 -17.43 -10.26
CA VAL A 112 -1.63 -17.71 -9.10
C VAL A 112 -2.06 -16.40 -8.42
N LEU A 113 -1.17 -15.41 -8.33
CA LEU A 113 -1.44 -14.13 -7.66
C LEU A 113 -2.22 -13.13 -8.53
N ASN A 114 -2.36 -13.39 -9.84
CA ASN A 114 -3.03 -12.50 -10.78
C ASN A 114 -3.90 -13.29 -11.78
N GLY A 115 -5.00 -13.86 -11.27
CA GLY A 115 -5.91 -14.68 -12.06
C GLY A 115 -7.38 -14.55 -11.64
N PRO A 116 -8.28 -15.30 -12.30
CA PRO A 116 -9.70 -15.36 -11.92
C PRO A 116 -9.86 -15.82 -10.46
N ALA A 117 -10.71 -15.13 -9.71
CA ALA A 117 -11.04 -15.47 -8.33
C ALA A 117 -12.57 -15.66 -8.16
N LEU A 118 -12.96 -16.62 -7.33
CA LEU A 118 -14.34 -16.83 -6.92
C LEU A 118 -14.60 -16.18 -5.56
N LEU A 119 -15.51 -15.21 -5.52
CA LEU A 119 -16.00 -14.64 -4.26
C LEU A 119 -17.22 -15.43 -3.78
N VAL A 120 -17.10 -16.05 -2.61
CA VAL A 120 -18.18 -16.82 -1.97
C VAL A 120 -18.57 -16.12 -0.67
N ASP A 121 -19.85 -15.83 -0.50
CA ASP A 121 -20.40 -15.37 0.78
C ASP A 121 -20.67 -16.57 1.69
N VAL A 122 -20.11 -16.56 2.90
CA VAL A 122 -20.18 -17.66 3.86
C VAL A 122 -20.77 -17.18 5.19
N PRO A 123 -21.52 -18.02 5.93
CA PRO A 123 -22.05 -17.64 7.24
C PRO A 123 -20.91 -17.25 8.19
N ARG A 124 -21.07 -16.12 8.89
CA ARG A 124 -20.15 -15.70 9.95
C ARG A 124 -20.15 -16.71 11.09
N ASP A 125 -19.02 -16.82 11.76
CA ASP A 125 -18.84 -17.61 12.99
C ASP A 125 -19.19 -19.10 12.84
N LYS A 126 -19.06 -19.64 11.62
CA LYS A 126 -19.25 -21.06 11.32
C LYS A 126 -17.99 -21.66 10.72
N ASN A 127 -17.79 -22.95 10.96
CA ASN A 127 -16.78 -23.72 10.26
C ASN A 127 -17.15 -23.81 8.76
N ILE A 128 -16.20 -23.48 7.89
CA ILE A 128 -16.32 -23.49 6.43
C ILE A 128 -15.66 -24.72 5.79
N THR A 129 -15.14 -25.66 6.58
CA THR A 129 -14.62 -26.93 6.08
C THR A 129 -15.76 -27.90 5.76
N GLY A 130 -15.64 -28.65 4.68
CA GLY A 130 -16.64 -29.66 4.26
C GLY A 130 -16.61 -30.98 5.06
N MET A 131 -16.20 -30.95 6.32
CA MET A 131 -16.09 -32.13 7.20
C MET A 131 -16.88 -31.95 8.49
#